data_AF-A0A0Q8PA91-F1
#
_entry.id   AF-A0A0Q8PA91-F1
#
_cell.length_a   1.000
_cell.length_b   1.000
_cell.length_c   1.000
_cell.angle_alpha   90.00
_cell.angle_beta   90.00
_cell.angle_gamma   90.00
#
_symmetry.space_group_name_H-M   'P 1'
#
loop_
_entity.id
_entity.type
_entity.pdbx_description
1 polymer ?
#
loop_
_entity_poly.entity_id
_entity_poly.type
_entity_poly.pdbx_seq_one_letter_code
_entity_poly.pdbx_strand_id
1 'polypeptide(L)'
;MLLRNDVQVALNQVEELCIEASDHFAGSAKRSDDIVLSEEFESLAGRHNELALEIAEELRRMDDLPKMPDPDREAAVEVLSAVKEFFSGDTQATMLEELIITETKLADAANAALKTTTSANVEKLLLKAQALAEAAKQRLATISAR
;
A
#
# COMPACT_ATOMS: atom_id res chain seq x y z
N MET A 1 -0.87 29.22 1.11
CA MET A 1 -1.10 27.87 1.66
C MET A 1 -1.03 26.83 0.54
N LEU A 2 0.10 26.72 -0.19
CA LEU A 2 0.27 25.68 -1.23
C LEU A 2 0.79 24.36 -0.63
N LEU A 3 1.81 24.43 0.23
CA LEU A 3 2.46 23.26 0.83
C LEU A 3 1.53 22.28 1.55
N ARG A 4 0.45 22.75 2.19
CA ARG A 4 -0.50 21.87 2.88
C ARG A 4 -1.29 21.01 1.89
N ASN A 5 -1.70 21.59 0.77
CA ASN A 5 -2.42 20.88 -0.28
C ASN A 5 -1.47 19.89 -0.98
N ASP A 6 -0.24 20.30 -1.24
CA ASP A 6 0.75 19.46 -1.92
C ASP A 6 1.08 18.19 -1.10
N VAL A 7 1.16 18.30 0.24
CA VAL A 7 1.36 17.14 1.13
C VAL A 7 0.12 16.23 1.17
N GLN A 8 -1.09 16.80 1.18
CA GLN A 8 -2.33 16.01 1.14
C GLN A 8 -2.47 15.25 -0.19
N VAL A 9 -2.18 15.91 -1.31
CA VAL A 9 -2.19 15.27 -2.65
C VAL A 9 -1.15 14.15 -2.72
N ALA A 10 0.06 14.39 -2.22
CA ALA A 10 1.10 13.37 -2.20
C ALA A 10 0.74 12.18 -1.29
N LEU A 11 0.10 12.43 -0.15
CA LEU A 11 -0.31 11.39 0.78
C LEU A 11 -1.51 10.58 0.25
N ASN A 12 -2.48 11.21 -0.41
CA ASN A 12 -3.55 10.52 -1.15
C ASN A 12 -2.98 9.59 -2.22
N GLN A 13 -1.97 10.05 -2.97
CA GLN A 13 -1.33 9.22 -3.99
C GLN A 13 -0.67 7.96 -3.38
N VAL A 14 -0.08 8.07 -2.20
CA VAL A 14 0.50 6.92 -1.49
C VAL A 14 -0.60 5.98 -0.98
N GLU A 15 -1.72 6.51 -0.48
CA GLU A 15 -2.90 5.71 -0.11
C GLU A 15 -3.42 4.88 -1.29
N GLU A 16 -3.66 5.52 -2.44
CA GLU A 16 -4.14 4.87 -3.66
C GLU A 16 -3.19 3.75 -4.11
N LEU A 17 -1.87 4.00 -4.08
CA LEU A 17 -0.87 3.00 -4.44
C LEU A 17 -0.78 1.85 -3.43
N CYS A 18 -1.04 2.09 -2.14
CA CYS A 18 -1.17 1.01 -1.15
C CYS A 18 -2.41 0.14 -1.44
N ILE A 19 -3.54 0.74 -1.81
CA ILE A 19 -4.74 -0.01 -2.18
C ILE A 19 -4.48 -0.85 -3.45
N GLU A 20 -3.89 -0.24 -4.49
CA GLU A 20 -3.52 -0.93 -5.72
C GLU A 20 -2.57 -2.12 -5.44
N ALA A 21 -1.54 -1.91 -4.62
CA ALA A 21 -0.61 -2.97 -4.21
C ALA A 21 -1.35 -4.09 -3.48
N SER A 22 -2.24 -3.75 -2.54
CA SER A 22 -3.04 -4.73 -1.80
C SER A 22 -3.87 -5.61 -2.72
N ASP A 23 -4.58 -4.99 -3.68
CA ASP A 23 -5.40 -5.69 -4.66
C ASP A 23 -4.56 -6.59 -5.57
N HIS A 24 -3.40 -6.10 -6.02
CA HIS A 24 -2.50 -6.89 -6.86
C HIS A 24 -1.96 -8.11 -6.10
N PHE A 25 -1.55 -7.98 -4.83
CA PHE A 25 -1.11 -9.11 -4.03
C PHE A 25 -2.25 -10.09 -3.72
N ALA A 26 -3.44 -9.60 -3.36
CA ALA A 26 -4.59 -10.46 -3.08
C ALA A 26 -5.03 -11.23 -4.33
N GLY A 27 -5.00 -10.60 -5.50
CA GLY A 27 -5.23 -11.26 -6.78
C GLY A 27 -4.16 -12.30 -7.11
N SER A 28 -2.90 -12.01 -6.78
CA SER A 28 -1.76 -12.91 -7.01
C SER A 28 -1.79 -14.13 -6.09
N ALA A 29 -2.17 -13.97 -4.83
CA ALA A 29 -2.34 -15.07 -3.88
C ALA A 29 -3.35 -16.10 -4.41
N LYS A 30 -4.53 -15.62 -4.85
CA LYS A 30 -5.60 -16.47 -5.39
C LYS A 30 -5.21 -17.26 -6.63
N ARG A 31 -4.18 -16.83 -7.36
CA ARG A 31 -3.67 -17.50 -8.57
C ARG A 31 -2.42 -18.35 -8.32
N SER A 32 -1.83 -18.29 -7.13
CA SER A 32 -0.64 -19.06 -6.81
C SER A 32 -1.02 -20.49 -6.46
N ASP A 33 -0.46 -21.46 -7.18
CA ASP A 33 -0.56 -22.89 -6.84
C ASP A 33 0.38 -23.27 -5.67
N ASP A 34 1.34 -22.42 -5.35
CA ASP A 34 2.21 -22.57 -4.18
C ASP A 34 1.55 -21.92 -2.96
N ILE A 35 1.23 -22.74 -1.95
CA ILE A 35 0.59 -22.34 -0.69
C ILE A 35 1.46 -21.33 0.06
N VAL A 36 2.77 -21.55 0.11
CA VAL A 36 3.70 -20.67 0.84
C VAL A 36 3.72 -19.30 0.19
N LEU A 37 3.78 -19.26 -1.14
CA LEU A 37 3.74 -18.01 -1.90
C LEU A 37 2.39 -17.30 -1.79
N SER A 38 1.29 -18.06 -1.78
CA SER A 38 -0.06 -17.53 -1.57
C SER A 38 -0.18 -16.84 -0.21
N GLU A 39 0.26 -17.50 0.87
CA GLU A 39 0.25 -16.94 2.22
C GLU A 39 1.13 -15.69 2.34
N GLU A 40 2.30 -15.68 1.69
CA GLU A 40 3.16 -14.50 1.63
C GLU A 40 2.47 -13.31 0.93
N PHE A 41 1.79 -13.57 -0.20
CA PHE A 41 1.04 -12.53 -0.92
C PHE A 41 -0.17 -12.04 -0.12
N GLU A 42 -0.94 -12.91 0.54
CA GLU A 42 -2.03 -12.47 1.42
C GLU A 42 -1.51 -11.59 2.58
N SER A 43 -0.36 -11.96 3.16
CA SER A 43 0.28 -11.16 4.20
C SER A 43 0.67 -9.77 3.69
N LEU A 44 1.27 -9.68 2.50
CA LEU A 44 1.62 -8.39 1.89
C LEU A 44 0.40 -7.57 1.52
N ALA A 45 -0.67 -8.21 1.03
CA ALA A 45 -1.94 -7.55 0.74
C ALA A 45 -2.53 -6.91 2.01
N GLY A 46 -2.59 -7.66 3.11
CA GLY A 46 -3.09 -7.17 4.40
C GLY A 46 -2.29 -5.98 4.92
N ARG A 47 -0.96 -6.05 4.88
CA ARG A 47 -0.09 -4.96 5.35
C ARG A 47 -0.24 -3.67 4.54
N HIS A 48 -0.44 -3.78 3.23
CA HIS A 48 -0.72 -2.61 2.38
C HIS A 48 -2.08 -2.00 2.69
N ASN A 49 -3.10 -2.82 2.89
CA ASN A 49 -4.43 -2.35 3.26
C ASN A 49 -4.44 -1.66 4.64
N GLU A 50 -3.78 -2.25 5.64
CA GLU A 50 -3.61 -1.63 6.96
C GLU A 50 -2.94 -0.27 6.86
N LEU A 51 -1.89 -0.15 6.05
CA LEU A 51 -1.20 1.11 5.85
C LEU A 51 -2.06 2.14 5.12
N ALA A 52 -2.82 1.74 4.10
CA ALA A 52 -3.77 2.62 3.43
C ALA A 52 -4.80 3.19 4.42
N LEU A 53 -5.34 2.35 5.32
CA LEU A 53 -6.27 2.80 6.36
C LEU A 53 -5.63 3.80 7.33
N GLU A 54 -4.39 3.54 7.77
CA GLU A 54 -3.65 4.49 8.61
C GLU A 54 -3.43 5.85 7.90
N ILE A 55 -3.15 5.83 6.60
CA ILE A 55 -2.97 7.03 5.79
C ILE A 55 -4.29 7.78 5.61
N ALA A 56 -5.38 7.07 5.31
CA ALA A 56 -6.73 7.63 5.17
C ALA A 56 -7.20 8.31 6.45
N GLU A 57 -6.86 7.76 7.62
CA GLU A 57 -7.11 8.40 8.91
C GLU A 57 -6.33 9.72 9.05
N GLU A 58 -5.05 9.73 8.71
CA GLU A 58 -4.24 10.94 8.82
C GLU A 58 -4.73 12.03 7.86
N LEU A 59 -5.11 11.67 6.64
CA LEU A 59 -5.73 12.59 5.68
C LEU A 59 -7.02 13.21 6.23
N ARG A 60 -7.89 12.40 6.84
CA ARG A 60 -9.10 12.89 7.53
C ARG A 60 -8.74 13.85 8.67
N ARG A 61 -7.76 13.51 9.51
CA ARG A 61 -7.29 14.42 10.58
C ARG A 61 -6.72 15.73 10.04
N MET A 62 -6.04 15.68 8.90
CA MET A 62 -5.50 16.87 8.23
C MET A 62 -6.61 17.74 7.66
N ASP A 63 -7.77 17.18 7.32
CA ASP A 63 -8.94 17.93 6.84
C ASP A 63 -9.79 18.51 7.99
N ASP A 64 -9.82 17.86 9.16
CA ASP A 64 -10.91 18.00 10.17
C ASP A 64 -10.57 18.68 11.53
N LEU A 65 -9.55 19.55 11.63
CA LEU A 65 -9.33 20.29 12.89
C LEU A 65 -10.23 21.55 12.98
N PRO A 66 -11.10 21.75 14.01
CA PRO A 66 -11.04 21.19 15.38
C PRO A 66 -12.35 20.59 15.98
N LYS A 67 -12.30 19.37 16.57
CA LYS A 67 -12.51 19.04 18.02
C LYS A 67 -12.81 17.54 18.28
N MET A 68 -12.07 16.99 19.26
CA MET A 68 -12.43 15.91 20.20
C MET A 68 -12.32 14.43 19.76
N PRO A 69 -12.07 13.51 20.74
CA PRO A 69 -11.30 12.29 20.53
C PRO A 69 -12.11 11.04 20.14
N ASP A 70 -11.52 10.23 19.25
CA ASP A 70 -11.98 8.94 18.73
C ASP A 70 -12.07 7.83 19.80
N PRO A 71 -13.21 7.12 19.86
CA PRO A 71 -13.29 5.79 20.43
C PRO A 71 -14.03 4.83 19.48
N ASP A 72 -13.42 4.43 18.35
CA ASP A 72 -13.91 3.27 17.59
C ASP A 72 -12.75 2.61 16.85
N ARG A 73 -12.01 1.77 17.59
CA ARG A 73 -10.79 1.10 17.15
C ARG A 73 -11.02 -0.40 16.89
N GLU A 74 -12.23 -0.77 16.47
CA GLU A 74 -12.63 -2.19 16.46
C GLU A 74 -13.54 -2.52 15.27
N ALA A 75 -13.01 -2.49 14.03
CA ALA A 75 -13.66 -3.09 12.85
C ALA A 75 -12.71 -3.27 11.63
N ALA A 76 -11.42 -3.57 11.82
CA ALA A 76 -10.46 -3.60 10.72
C ALA A 76 -10.29 -4.97 10.02
N VAL A 77 -11.22 -5.92 10.19
CA VAL A 77 -11.09 -7.26 9.60
C VAL A 77 -12.36 -7.63 8.84
N GLU A 78 -12.55 -7.07 7.64
CA GLU A 78 -13.27 -7.69 6.51
C GLU A 78 -13.31 -6.71 5.32
N VAL A 79 -12.19 -6.51 4.62
CA VAL A 79 -12.19 -5.88 3.29
C VAL A 79 -11.30 -6.70 2.35
N LEU A 80 -11.79 -7.87 1.93
CA LEU A 80 -11.21 -8.70 0.87
C LEU A 80 -12.25 -9.01 -0.22
N SER A 81 -13.25 -8.16 -0.40
CA SER A 81 -14.42 -8.44 -1.25
C SER A 81 -14.48 -7.65 -2.57
N ALA A 82 -13.39 -7.09 -3.06
CA ALA A 82 -13.39 -6.31 -4.31
C ALA A 82 -12.39 -6.79 -5.38
N VAL A 83 -12.04 -8.08 -5.43
CA VAL A 83 -11.23 -8.61 -6.54
C VAL A 83 -12.11 -8.84 -7.76
N LYS A 84 -12.31 -7.78 -8.55
CA LYS A 84 -12.88 -7.88 -9.90
C LYS A 84 -11.78 -8.28 -10.88
N GLU A 85 -11.90 -9.52 -11.34
CA GLU A 85 -11.66 -9.98 -12.71
C GLU A 85 -10.96 -8.99 -13.64
N PHE A 86 -9.63 -9.04 -13.64
CA PHE A 86 -8.82 -8.72 -14.80
C PHE A 86 -7.59 -9.63 -14.69
N PHE A 87 -6.93 -9.95 -15.81
CA PHE A 87 -5.71 -10.78 -15.89
C PHE A 87 -5.93 -12.29 -16.05
N SER A 88 -6.05 -12.68 -17.32
CA SER A 88 -5.86 -14.04 -17.83
C SER A 88 -4.59 -14.11 -18.70
N GLY A 89 -3.66 -15.00 -18.36
CA GLY A 89 -2.90 -15.78 -19.35
C GLY A 89 -1.56 -15.25 -19.89
N ASP A 90 -0.56 -15.05 -19.03
CA ASP A 90 0.83 -15.60 -19.13
C ASP A 90 1.49 -15.30 -17.77
N THR A 91 1.24 -16.17 -16.81
CA THR A 91 0.54 -15.72 -15.58
C THR A 91 1.42 -15.33 -14.41
N GLN A 92 2.67 -15.81 -14.31
CA GLN A 92 3.49 -15.58 -13.12
C GLN A 92 4.55 -14.49 -13.32
N ALA A 93 5.30 -14.53 -14.43
CA ALA A 93 6.34 -13.53 -14.69
C ALA A 93 5.75 -12.12 -14.87
N THR A 94 4.67 -12.00 -15.66
CA THR A 94 3.95 -10.73 -15.84
C THR A 94 3.31 -10.25 -14.54
N MET A 95 2.77 -11.17 -13.73
CA MET A 95 2.23 -10.83 -12.40
C MET A 95 3.32 -10.30 -11.46
N LEU A 96 4.49 -10.96 -11.41
CA LEU A 96 5.61 -10.51 -10.59
C LEU A 96 6.15 -9.15 -11.08
N GLU A 97 6.19 -8.93 -12.39
CA GLU A 97 6.59 -7.65 -12.98
C GLU A 97 5.61 -6.53 -12.61
N GLU A 98 4.30 -6.78 -12.70
CA GLU A 98 3.26 -5.84 -12.26
C GLU A 98 3.40 -5.49 -10.77
N LEU A 99 3.63 -6.49 -9.90
CA LEU A 99 3.86 -6.27 -8.47
C LEU A 99 5.12 -5.42 -8.24
N ILE A 100 6.23 -5.70 -8.93
CA ILE A 100 7.47 -4.91 -8.81
C ILE A 100 7.24 -3.47 -9.29
N ILE A 101 6.50 -3.27 -10.38
CA ILE A 101 6.17 -1.93 -10.90
C ILE A 101 5.34 -1.16 -9.88
N THR A 102 4.27 -1.75 -9.35
CA THR A 102 3.40 -1.09 -8.35
C THR A 102 4.20 -0.73 -7.10
N GLU A 103 5.05 -1.63 -6.60
CA GLU A 103 5.89 -1.35 -5.42
C GLU A 103 6.97 -0.29 -5.68
N THR A 104 7.49 -0.23 -6.91
CA THR A 104 8.42 0.83 -7.30
C THR A 104 7.74 2.18 -7.30
N LYS A 105 6.53 2.27 -7.88
CA LYS A 105 5.72 3.50 -7.85
C LYS A 105 5.40 3.93 -6.42
N LEU A 106 5.03 2.98 -5.54
CA LEU A 106 4.75 3.26 -4.13
C LEU A 106 5.97 3.83 -3.41
N ALA A 107 7.14 3.20 -3.57
CA ALA A 107 8.40 3.68 -2.99
C ALA A 107 8.78 5.07 -3.51
N ASP A 108 8.61 5.33 -4.80
CA ASP A 108 8.94 6.62 -5.42
C ASP A 108 7.98 7.72 -4.95
N ALA A 109 6.68 7.45 -4.88
CA ALA A 109 5.68 8.37 -4.35
C ALA A 109 5.95 8.71 -2.88
N ALA A 110 6.25 7.70 -2.05
CA ALA A 110 6.61 7.90 -0.65
C ALA A 110 7.87 8.77 -0.50
N ASN A 111 8.91 8.49 -1.28
CA ASN A 111 10.13 9.30 -1.31
C ASN A 111 9.91 10.74 -1.77
N ALA A 112 9.04 10.95 -2.75
CA ALA A 112 8.68 12.29 -3.21
C ALA A 112 7.94 13.07 -2.10
N ALA A 113 6.98 12.43 -1.43
CA ALA A 113 6.22 13.00 -0.34
C ALA A 113 7.09 13.31 0.91
N LEU A 114 8.10 12.47 1.19
CA LEU A 114 9.05 12.69 2.29
C LEU A 114 9.84 13.99 2.13
N LYS A 115 10.11 14.42 0.89
CA LYS A 115 10.86 15.66 0.61
C LYS A 115 10.05 16.93 0.87
N THR A 116 8.72 16.81 0.87
CA THR A 116 7.80 17.96 0.96
C THR A 116 7.10 18.04 2.32
N THR A 117 7.02 16.94 3.06
CA THR A 117 6.39 16.91 4.38
C THR A 117 7.27 17.53 5.47
N THR A 118 6.62 18.14 6.46
CA THR A 118 7.25 18.59 7.72
C THR A 118 6.53 18.03 8.95
N SER A 119 5.48 17.21 8.74
CA SER A 119 4.73 16.56 9.81
C SER A 119 5.39 15.23 10.16
N ALA A 120 5.79 15.08 11.42
CA ALA A 120 6.40 13.84 11.93
C ALA A 120 5.48 12.61 11.80
N ASN A 121 4.15 12.80 11.89
CA ASN A 121 3.18 11.72 11.70
C ASN A 121 3.14 11.26 10.25
N VAL A 122 3.05 12.21 9.32
CA VAL A 122 3.06 11.92 7.87
C VAL A 122 4.39 11.31 7.47
N GLU A 123 5.50 11.85 7.95
CA GLU A 123 6.85 11.29 7.71
C GLU A 123 6.93 9.83 8.17
N LYS A 124 6.40 9.50 9.36
CA LYS A 124 6.37 8.12 9.86
C LYS A 124 5.57 7.18 8.94
N LEU A 125 4.40 7.61 8.44
CA LEU A 125 3.58 6.82 7.53
C LEU A 125 4.27 6.61 6.18
N LEU A 126 4.91 7.64 5.64
CA LEU A 126 5.65 7.55 4.39
C LEU A 126 6.90 6.64 4.51
N LEU A 127 7.62 6.71 5.63
CA LEU A 127 8.72 5.78 5.92
C LEU A 127 8.24 4.34 6.03
N LYS A 128 7.07 4.09 6.65
CA LYS A 128 6.44 2.77 6.65
C LYS A 128 6.13 2.29 5.24
N ALA A 129 5.53 3.14 4.40
CA ALA A 129 5.21 2.82 3.01
C ALA A 129 6.46 2.45 2.21
N GLN A 130 7.50 3.27 2.30
CA GLN A 130 8.77 3.01 1.65
C GLN A 130 9.40 1.69 2.11
N ALA A 131 9.44 1.44 3.43
CA ALA A 131 10.03 0.23 3.97
C ALA A 131 9.25 -1.03 3.59
N LEU A 132 7.91 -0.95 3.55
CA LEU A 132 7.05 -2.04 3.10
C LEU A 132 7.32 -2.36 1.62
N ALA A 133 7.34 -1.34 0.77
CA ALA A 133 7.56 -1.50 -0.66
C ALA A 133 8.95 -2.05 -0.99
N GLU A 134 9.99 -1.58 -0.32
CA GLU A 134 11.34 -2.08 -0.52
C GLU A 134 11.48 -3.54 -0.08
N ALA A 135 10.88 -3.91 1.06
CA ALA A 135 10.87 -5.29 1.53
C ALA A 135 10.11 -6.21 0.57
N ALA A 136 8.97 -5.77 0.04
CA ALA A 136 8.19 -6.51 -0.93
C ALA A 136 8.97 -6.74 -2.24
N LYS A 137 9.62 -5.72 -2.80
CA LYS A 137 10.50 -5.86 -3.97
C LYS A 137 11.62 -6.87 -3.76
N GLN A 138 12.30 -6.84 -2.60
CA GLN A 138 13.36 -7.80 -2.29
C GLN A 138 12.83 -9.24 -2.23
N ARG A 139 11.61 -9.43 -1.71
CA ARG A 139 10.95 -10.73 -1.70
C ARG A 139 10.59 -11.20 -3.10
N LEU A 140 9.97 -10.35 -3.91
CA LEU A 140 9.63 -10.64 -5.30
C LEU A 140 10.87 -11.00 -6.14
N ALA A 141 11.97 -10.28 -5.96
CA ALA A 141 13.24 -10.59 -6.62
C ALA A 141 13.78 -11.97 -6.24
N THR A 142 13.63 -12.37 -4.97
CA THR A 142 14.04 -13.70 -4.49
C THR A 142 13.17 -14.80 -5.11
N ILE A 143 11.88 -14.54 -5.30
CA ILE A 143 10.92 -15.47 -5.93
C ILE A 143 11.22 -15.60 -7.43
N SER A 144 11.50 -14.49 -8.13
CA SER A 144 11.82 -14.51 -9.57
C SER A 144 13.16 -15.18 -9.92
N ALA A 145 14.06 -15.35 -8.94
CA ALA A 145 15.37 -15.96 -9.13
C ALA A 145 15.37 -17.49 -8.92
N ARG A 146 14.23 -18.07 -8.52
CA ARG A 146 14.03 -19.51 -8.37
C ARG A 146 13.49 -20.13 -9.65
#